data_AF-G0TSU7-F1
#
_entry.id   AF-G0TSU7-F1
#
_cell.length_a   1.000
_cell.length_b   1.000
_cell.length_c   1.000
_cell.angle_alpha   90.00
_cell.angle_beta   90.00
_cell.angle_gamma   90.00
#
_symmetry.space_group_name_H-M   'P 1'
#
loop_
_entity.id
_entity.type
_entity.pdbx_description
1 polymer ?
#
loop_
_entity_poly.entity_id
_entity_poly.type
_entity_poly.pdbx_seq_one_letter_code
_entity_poly.pdbx_strand_id
1 'polypeptide(L)'
;MGKSKAAAGRLDTTEADKATPKSIIIYRGEVGNNVRSLMHDWRSVFLPWSSKKLRGENRSLKDFLAVASIFSVTHLQLFTAPSHGTSLRIMRFSNGPTLSFRVLSFTLRDELVAKQRRPVNLDRAVWDVAPIVVLNNFTHPEAQRRAEVPLLETTFKGMFPTVNIQLDREDVWSDTDGEGEEVPLQQPFRHHHGQCRIKLQEIGPRLTLQLVKVTNGFASGEVLYHRFFRKSAEMVARDGAKVRARQSQRAKRKAEQDENVRRKRCRKEERLQAKRQRREEALKQQEQNPLEIAGADYTSGVE
;
A
#
# COMPACT_ATOMS: atom_id res chain seq x y z
N MET A 1 -24.61 -27.25 4.84
CA MET A 1 -24.62 -25.78 4.93
C MET A 1 -23.22 -25.27 5.23
N GLY A 2 -22.47 -24.89 4.19
CA GLY A 2 -21.08 -24.43 4.31
C GLY A 2 -21.02 -22.97 4.73
N LYS A 3 -20.44 -22.70 5.90
CA LYS A 3 -20.11 -21.35 6.34
C LYS A 3 -18.90 -20.87 5.53
N SER A 4 -19.14 -20.11 4.46
CA SER A 4 -18.07 -19.34 3.82
C SER A 4 -17.61 -18.24 4.78
N LYS A 5 -16.35 -18.34 5.22
CA LYS A 5 -15.66 -17.25 5.91
C LYS A 5 -15.61 -16.04 4.97
N ALA A 6 -16.46 -15.05 5.20
CA ALA A 6 -16.36 -13.76 4.54
C ALA A 6 -14.98 -13.15 4.84
N ALA A 7 -14.25 -12.78 3.80
CA ALA A 7 -13.02 -12.01 3.92
C ALA A 7 -13.36 -10.67 4.58
N ALA A 8 -12.76 -10.41 5.75
CA ALA A 8 -12.93 -9.16 6.48
C ALA A 8 -12.17 -8.03 5.75
N GLY A 9 -12.82 -7.42 4.78
CA GLY A 9 -12.39 -6.19 4.13
C GLY A 9 -13.62 -5.49 3.57
N ARG A 10 -14.05 -4.41 4.23
CA ARG A 10 -15.06 -3.50 3.69
C ARG A 10 -14.48 -2.95 2.37
N LEU A 11 -15.18 -3.15 1.26
CA LEU A 11 -14.79 -2.52 0.00
C LEU A 11 -15.04 -1.02 0.16
N ASP A 12 -13.98 -0.24 0.04
CA ASP A 12 -14.02 1.22 0.16
C ASP A 12 -14.70 1.79 -1.09
N THR A 13 -15.94 2.23 -0.95
CA THR A 13 -16.79 2.69 -2.06
C THR A 13 -16.71 4.19 -2.33
N THR A 14 -16.12 4.99 -1.43
CA THR A 14 -15.98 6.46 -1.57
C THR A 14 -14.64 6.85 -2.20
N GLU A 15 -14.65 7.86 -3.07
CA GLU A 15 -13.43 8.38 -3.73
C GLU A 15 -12.45 8.99 -2.72
N ALA A 16 -12.96 9.55 -1.61
CA ALA A 16 -12.16 10.04 -0.49
C ALA A 16 -11.34 8.92 0.19
N ASP A 17 -11.90 7.70 0.31
CA ASP A 17 -11.20 6.55 0.89
C ASP A 17 -10.15 5.96 -0.05
N LYS A 18 -10.18 6.31 -1.34
CA LYS A 18 -9.12 5.98 -2.31
C LYS A 18 -7.97 6.98 -2.26
N ALA A 19 -8.26 8.24 -1.93
CA ALA A 19 -7.26 9.30 -1.81
C ALA A 19 -6.44 9.20 -0.51
N THR A 20 -7.00 8.59 0.55
CA THR A 20 -6.30 8.41 1.81
C THR A 20 -5.12 7.45 1.67
N PRO A 21 -3.92 7.82 2.14
CA PRO A 21 -2.74 6.98 1.98
C PRO A 21 -2.79 5.79 2.93
N LYS A 22 -3.13 4.62 2.38
CA LYS A 22 -3.06 3.34 3.11
C LYS A 22 -1.67 2.74 3.05
N SER A 23 -1.19 2.18 4.16
CA SER A 23 0.13 1.56 4.23
C SER A 23 0.08 0.12 4.72
N ILE A 24 0.73 -0.77 3.97
CA ILE A 24 0.97 -2.16 4.37
C ILE A 24 2.33 -2.23 5.05
N ILE A 25 2.37 -2.75 6.27
CA ILE A 25 3.62 -2.96 7.03
C ILE A 25 3.82 -4.46 7.22
N ILE A 26 4.94 -4.98 6.75
CA ILE A 26 5.29 -6.40 6.84
C ILE A 26 6.76 -6.58 7.18
N TYR A 27 7.14 -7.78 7.58
CA TYR A 27 8.53 -8.22 7.60
C TYR A 27 8.78 -9.34 6.60
N ARG A 28 10.03 -9.55 6.21
CA ARG A 28 10.44 -10.68 5.37
C ARG A 28 11.71 -11.32 5.90
N GLY A 29 11.74 -12.65 5.83
CA GLY A 29 12.81 -13.48 6.35
C GLY A 29 12.58 -13.83 7.81
N GLU A 30 13.58 -14.47 8.42
CA GLU A 30 13.59 -14.75 9.84
C GLU A 30 13.94 -13.47 10.59
N VAL A 31 12.95 -12.93 11.31
CA VAL A 31 13.12 -11.76 12.17
C VAL A 31 12.93 -12.18 13.62
N GLY A 32 13.76 -11.64 14.51
CA GLY A 32 13.66 -11.88 15.95
C GLY A 32 12.37 -11.32 16.55
N ASN A 33 12.00 -11.80 17.74
CA ASN A 33 10.77 -11.39 18.43
C ASN A 33 10.67 -9.88 18.63
N ASN A 34 11.77 -9.22 19.02
CA ASN A 34 11.79 -7.77 19.24
C ASN A 34 11.46 -6.99 17.96
N VAL A 35 11.89 -7.47 16.79
CA VAL A 35 11.57 -6.84 15.50
C VAL A 35 10.09 -7.08 15.13
N ARG A 36 9.51 -8.22 15.53
CA ARG A 36 8.06 -8.46 15.38
C ARG A 36 7.26 -7.52 16.26
N SER A 37 7.64 -7.35 17.53
CA SER A 37 7.01 -6.38 18.44
C SER A 37 7.14 -4.96 17.90
N LEU A 38 8.33 -4.57 17.43
CA LEU A 38 8.54 -3.28 16.79
C LEU A 38 7.63 -3.06 15.58
N MET A 39 7.44 -4.09 14.75
CA MET A 39 6.52 -4.01 13.62
C MET A 39 5.07 -3.82 14.09
N HIS A 40 4.65 -4.47 15.17
CA HIS A 40 3.31 -4.28 15.75
C HIS A 40 3.12 -2.86 16.32
N ASP A 41 4.13 -2.32 16.98
CA ASP A 41 4.12 -0.93 17.46
C ASP A 41 4.09 0.06 16.29
N TRP A 42 4.92 -0.19 15.27
CA TRP A 42 4.97 0.63 14.07
C TRP A 42 3.65 0.62 13.30
N ARG A 43 2.95 -0.54 13.24
CA ARG A 43 1.59 -0.62 12.69
C ARG A 43 0.60 0.25 13.46
N SER A 44 0.80 0.42 14.76
CA SER A 44 -0.09 1.24 15.60
C SER A 44 0.03 2.72 15.25
N VAL A 45 1.21 3.19 14.86
CA VAL A 45 1.43 4.58 14.41
C VAL A 45 0.64 4.91 13.14
N PHE A 46 0.43 3.96 12.24
CA PHE A 46 -0.27 4.18 10.96
C PHE A 46 -1.77 3.88 11.01
N LEU A 47 -2.36 3.76 12.20
CA LEU A 47 -3.80 3.59 12.33
C LEU A 47 -4.53 4.91 12.05
N PRO A 48 -5.77 4.84 11.52
CA PRO A 48 -6.56 3.64 11.19
C PRO A 48 -6.20 2.99 9.84
N TRP A 49 -5.34 3.62 9.03
CA TRP A 49 -5.06 3.28 7.64
C TRP A 49 -4.05 2.12 7.44
N SER A 50 -3.77 1.37 8.50
CA SER A 50 -2.94 0.18 8.47
C SER A 50 -3.62 -1.00 9.17
N SER A 51 -3.39 -2.20 8.64
CA SER A 51 -4.02 -3.41 9.18
C SER A 51 -3.26 -3.98 10.39
N LYS A 52 -3.87 -3.94 11.58
CA LYS A 52 -3.32 -4.54 12.81
C LYS A 52 -2.99 -6.03 12.66
N LYS A 53 -3.91 -6.80 12.05
CA LYS A 53 -3.87 -8.27 11.97
C LYS A 53 -3.40 -8.81 10.62
N LEU A 54 -2.66 -8.02 9.83
CA LEU A 54 -2.10 -8.55 8.59
C LEU A 54 -1.03 -9.61 8.90
N ARG A 55 -1.40 -10.87 8.70
CA ARG A 55 -0.51 -12.03 8.75
C ARG A 55 -0.46 -12.60 7.34
N GLY A 56 0.73 -12.71 6.79
CA GLY A 56 0.93 -13.25 5.46
C GLY A 56 2.19 -14.08 5.44
N GLU A 57 2.06 -15.32 4.99
CA GLU A 57 3.17 -16.22 4.68
C GLU A 57 3.67 -16.03 3.23
N ASN A 58 3.26 -14.92 2.60
CA ASN A 58 3.57 -14.63 1.20
C ASN A 58 5.03 -14.19 1.07
N ARG A 59 5.85 -15.09 0.51
CA ARG A 59 7.30 -14.90 0.32
C ARG A 59 7.66 -13.88 -0.76
N SER A 60 6.72 -13.49 -1.64
CA SER A 60 7.00 -12.70 -2.85
C SER A 60 6.45 -11.27 -2.79
N LEU A 61 7.26 -10.31 -3.24
CA LEU A 61 6.85 -8.91 -3.40
C LEU A 61 5.74 -8.73 -4.46
N LYS A 62 5.59 -9.68 -5.38
CA LYS A 62 4.56 -9.64 -6.44
C LYS A 62 3.15 -9.79 -5.89
N ASP A 63 2.98 -10.60 -4.86
CA ASP A 63 1.66 -10.86 -4.27
C ASP A 63 1.13 -9.59 -3.60
N PHE A 64 2.02 -8.83 -2.98
CA PHE A 64 1.68 -7.53 -2.38
C PHE A 64 1.31 -6.47 -3.42
N LEU A 65 1.81 -6.57 -4.66
CA LEU A 65 1.36 -5.68 -5.74
C LEU A 65 -0.10 -5.96 -6.11
N ALA A 66 -0.48 -7.24 -6.20
CA ALA A 66 -1.87 -7.63 -6.46
C ALA A 66 -2.81 -7.18 -5.32
N VAL A 67 -2.38 -7.36 -4.07
CA VAL A 67 -3.12 -6.88 -2.88
C VAL A 67 -3.23 -5.36 -2.89
N ALA A 68 -2.15 -4.64 -3.22
CA ALA A 68 -2.17 -3.19 -3.28
C ALA A 68 -3.15 -2.65 -4.32
N SER A 69 -3.28 -3.33 -5.46
CA SER A 69 -4.28 -2.97 -6.48
C SER A 69 -5.72 -3.15 -5.99
N ILE A 70 -5.99 -4.15 -5.15
CA ILE A 70 -7.33 -4.42 -4.63
C ILE A 70 -7.71 -3.41 -3.53
N PHE A 71 -6.79 -3.15 -2.59
CA PHE A 71 -7.05 -2.30 -1.42
C PHE A 71 -6.63 -0.84 -1.61
N SER A 72 -6.25 -0.44 -2.83
CA SER A 72 -5.74 0.90 -3.17
C SER A 72 -4.64 1.37 -2.20
N VAL A 73 -3.69 0.48 -1.90
CA VAL A 73 -2.61 0.77 -0.95
C VAL A 73 -1.53 1.59 -1.64
N THR A 74 -1.08 2.65 -0.96
CA THR A 74 -0.10 3.60 -1.51
C THR A 74 1.35 3.18 -1.20
N HIS A 75 1.60 2.75 0.04
CA HIS A 75 2.95 2.46 0.54
C HIS A 75 3.07 1.03 1.10
N LEU A 76 4.22 0.40 0.82
CA LEU A 76 4.67 -0.85 1.41
C LEU A 76 5.90 -0.59 2.26
N GLN A 77 5.80 -0.94 3.53
CA GLN A 77 6.89 -0.84 4.48
C GLN A 77 7.35 -2.26 4.83
N LEU A 78 8.62 -2.52 4.63
CA LEU A 78 9.21 -3.84 4.74
C LEU A 78 10.38 -3.84 5.71
N PHE A 79 10.21 -4.55 6.82
CA PHE A 79 11.30 -4.89 7.71
C PHE A 79 12.02 -6.14 7.21
N THR A 80 13.34 -6.09 7.15
CA THR A 80 14.19 -7.23 6.87
C THR A 80 15.34 -7.24 7.85
N ALA A 81 15.72 -8.40 8.37
CA ALA A 81 16.89 -8.55 9.22
C ALA A 81 17.96 -9.38 8.49
N PRO A 82 18.74 -8.77 7.56
CA PRO A 82 19.97 -9.42 7.08
C PRO A 82 20.94 -9.70 8.24
N SER A 83 21.94 -10.54 7.99
CA SER A 83 22.97 -10.95 8.96
C SER A 83 23.66 -9.79 9.71
N HIS A 84 23.70 -8.59 9.12
CA HIS A 84 24.39 -7.42 9.67
C HIS A 84 23.45 -6.36 10.30
N GLY A 85 22.19 -6.70 10.60
CA GLY A 85 21.26 -5.87 11.37
C GLY A 85 19.91 -5.63 10.68
N THR A 86 19.02 -4.87 11.34
CA THR A 86 17.66 -4.61 10.84
C THR A 86 17.64 -3.48 9.81
N SER A 87 16.97 -3.71 8.69
CA SER A 87 16.74 -2.73 7.63
C SER A 87 15.24 -2.52 7.42
N LEU A 88 14.85 -1.25 7.29
CA LEU A 88 13.50 -0.82 6.93
C LEU A 88 13.53 -0.31 5.49
N ARG A 89 12.64 -0.84 4.65
CA ARG A 89 12.43 -0.35 3.28
C ARG A 89 11.03 0.23 3.15
N ILE A 90 10.94 1.48 2.70
CA ILE A 90 9.68 2.14 2.38
C ILE A 90 9.58 2.21 0.86
N MET A 91 8.53 1.62 0.31
CA MET A 91 8.30 1.49 -1.13
C MET A 91 6.94 2.10 -1.48
N ARG A 92 6.85 2.84 -2.58
CA ARG A 92 5.59 3.29 -3.15
C ARG A 92 5.18 2.38 -4.31
N PHE A 93 3.92 1.95 -4.36
CA PHE A 93 3.46 0.96 -5.37
C PHE A 93 3.41 1.52 -6.81
N SER A 94 3.14 2.81 -7.00
CA SER A 94 3.03 3.47 -8.31
C SER A 94 4.38 4.00 -8.84
N ASN A 95 5.34 3.09 -9.06
CA ASN A 95 6.69 3.38 -9.59
C ASN A 95 7.52 4.43 -8.82
N GLY A 96 7.07 4.83 -7.62
CA GLY A 96 7.76 5.81 -6.79
C GLY A 96 9.08 5.28 -6.22
N PRO A 97 9.85 6.15 -5.55
CA PRO A 97 11.14 5.77 -5.00
C PRO A 97 10.97 4.72 -3.89
N THR A 98 11.97 3.85 -3.80
CA THR A 98 12.18 2.95 -2.67
C THR A 98 13.30 3.53 -1.81
N LEU A 99 12.95 3.87 -0.58
CA LEU A 99 13.89 4.33 0.44
C LEU A 99 14.35 3.14 1.27
N SER A 100 15.65 2.95 1.41
CA SER A 100 16.22 1.91 2.25
C SER A 100 16.97 2.52 3.42
N PHE A 101 16.51 2.20 4.62
CA PHE A 101 17.10 2.61 5.87
C PHE A 101 17.74 1.42 6.57
N ARG A 102 18.83 1.71 7.28
CA ARG A 102 19.36 0.85 8.34
C ARG A 102 18.80 1.36 9.65
N VAL A 103 18.23 0.47 10.46
CA VAL A 103 17.83 0.78 11.83
C VAL A 103 19.09 0.71 12.68
N LEU A 104 19.48 1.83 13.29
CA LEU A 104 20.65 1.89 14.19
C LEU A 104 20.26 1.42 15.59
N SER A 105 19.20 2.02 16.13
CA SER A 105 18.65 1.70 17.45
C SER A 105 17.13 1.79 17.40
N PHE A 106 16.47 0.94 18.17
CA PHE A 106 15.03 0.98 18.37
C PHE A 106 14.70 0.71 19.84
N THR A 107 13.60 1.27 20.31
CA THR A 107 13.04 1.01 21.64
C THR A 107 11.55 0.72 21.48
N LEU A 108 11.10 -0.36 22.10
CA LEU A 108 9.71 -0.79 22.03
C LEU A 108 8.81 0.12 22.89
N ARG A 109 7.52 0.15 22.56
CA ARG A 109 6.54 0.90 23.36
C ARG A 109 6.52 0.41 24.81
N ASP A 110 6.53 -0.90 25.03
CA ASP A 110 6.45 -1.48 26.37
C ASP A 110 7.63 -1.06 27.26
N GLU A 111 8.84 -1.04 26.68
CA GLU A 111 10.06 -0.59 27.37
C GLU A 111 10.02 0.91 27.68
N LEU A 112 9.44 1.71 26.78
CA LEU A 112 9.30 3.15 26.97
C LEU A 112 8.32 3.49 28.09
N VAL A 113 7.17 2.83 28.10
CA VAL A 113 6.13 2.99 29.13
C VAL A 113 6.67 2.56 30.50
N ALA A 114 7.43 1.46 30.57
CA ALA A 114 8.05 1.00 31.80
C ALA A 114 9.07 2.03 32.38
N LYS A 115 9.76 2.78 31.52
CA LYS A 115 10.73 3.80 31.95
C LYS A 115 10.10 5.16 32.27
N GLN A 116 8.84 5.37 31.88
CA GLN A 116 8.16 6.65 32.05
C GLN A 116 7.69 6.84 33.49
N ARG A 117 8.08 7.96 34.13
CA ARG A 117 7.66 8.29 35.50
C ARG A 117 6.15 8.40 35.70
N ARG A 118 5.42 8.81 34.65
CA ARG A 118 3.96 8.97 34.64
C ARG A 118 3.42 8.38 33.34
N PRO A 119 3.19 7.06 33.28
CA PRO A 119 2.66 6.42 32.08
C PRO A 119 1.21 6.86 31.86
N VAL A 120 0.83 7.04 30.60
CA VAL A 120 -0.55 7.35 30.23
C VAL A 120 -1.19 6.13 29.60
N ASN A 121 -2.35 5.75 30.15
CA ASN A 121 -3.21 4.76 29.56
C ASN A 121 -3.90 5.39 28.36
N LEU A 122 -3.41 5.05 27.18
CA LEU A 122 -4.00 5.51 25.92
C LEU A 122 -5.26 4.72 25.64
N ASP A 123 -6.36 5.45 25.56
CA ASP A 123 -7.63 4.86 25.20
C ASP A 123 -7.63 4.40 23.73
N ARG A 124 -8.51 3.45 23.40
CA ARG A 124 -8.52 2.86 22.04
C ARG A 124 -8.82 3.91 20.96
N ALA A 125 -9.64 4.91 21.29
CA ALA A 125 -10.05 5.98 20.39
C ALA A 125 -8.88 6.85 19.88
N VAL A 126 -7.78 6.95 20.64
CA VAL A 126 -6.60 7.74 20.23
C VAL A 126 -5.99 7.20 18.93
N TRP A 127 -6.14 5.90 18.68
CA TRP A 127 -5.58 5.22 17.51
C TRP A 127 -6.47 5.29 16.28
N ASP A 128 -7.70 5.80 16.41
CA ASP A 128 -8.62 5.95 15.29
C ASP A 128 -8.44 7.32 14.59
N VAL A 129 -7.67 8.23 15.22
CA VAL A 129 -7.31 9.55 14.67
C VAL A 129 -5.97 9.47 13.94
N ALA A 130 -5.88 10.11 12.77
CA ALA A 130 -4.64 10.16 12.00
C ALA A 130 -3.57 11.01 12.73
N PRO A 131 -2.30 10.57 12.77
CA PRO A 131 -1.23 11.32 13.41
C PRO A 131 -0.78 12.51 12.56
N ILE A 132 -0.22 13.52 13.24
CA ILE A 132 0.38 14.71 12.61
C ILE A 132 1.88 14.44 12.37
N VAL A 133 2.35 14.75 11.16
CA VAL A 133 3.76 14.62 10.79
C VAL A 133 4.45 15.96 10.97
N VAL A 134 5.54 15.97 11.74
CA VAL A 134 6.40 17.14 11.91
C VAL A 134 7.76 16.83 11.28
N LEU A 135 8.11 17.58 10.23
CA LEU A 135 9.40 17.45 9.54
C LEU A 135 10.35 18.54 10.03
N ASN A 136 11.20 18.22 11.00
CA ASN A 136 12.15 19.18 11.56
C ASN A 136 13.39 19.30 10.66
N ASN A 137 13.78 20.53 10.29
CA ASN A 137 14.96 20.86 9.49
C ASN A 137 15.00 20.29 8.05
N PHE A 138 13.88 19.79 7.52
CA PHE A 138 13.79 19.34 6.12
C PHE A 138 13.73 20.50 5.13
N THR A 139 13.25 21.66 5.57
CA THR A 139 13.08 22.87 4.76
C THR A 139 14.32 23.77 4.72
N HIS A 140 15.40 23.39 5.41
CA HIS A 140 16.62 24.19 5.43
C HIS A 140 17.25 24.19 4.02
N PRO A 141 17.65 25.35 3.46
CA PRO A 141 18.16 25.43 2.08
C PRO A 141 19.41 24.56 1.85
N GLU A 142 20.22 24.32 2.89
CA GLU A 142 21.35 23.39 2.81
C GLU A 142 20.93 21.91 2.74
N ALA A 143 19.83 21.55 3.39
CA ALA A 143 19.26 20.21 3.31
C ALA A 143 18.62 19.97 1.94
N GLN A 144 17.95 20.98 1.38
CA GLN A 144 17.31 20.93 0.06
C GLN A 144 18.31 20.67 -1.08
N ARG A 145 19.57 21.12 -0.94
CA ARG A 145 20.65 20.87 -1.91
C ARG A 145 21.00 19.39 -2.07
N ARG A 146 20.66 18.56 -1.08
CA ARG A 146 20.91 17.12 -1.13
C ARG A 146 19.77 16.43 -1.88
N ALA A 147 20.10 15.70 -2.96
CA ALA A 147 19.11 15.05 -3.82
C ALA A 147 18.17 14.08 -3.08
N GLU A 148 18.61 13.53 -1.94
CA GLU A 148 17.83 12.62 -1.12
C GLU A 148 16.71 13.29 -0.30
N VAL A 149 16.84 14.57 0.07
CA VAL A 149 15.93 15.22 1.04
C VAL A 149 14.55 15.51 0.45
N PRO A 150 14.40 16.07 -0.77
CA PRO A 150 13.08 16.29 -1.37
C PRO A 150 12.30 14.99 -1.61
N LEU A 151 13.01 13.91 -1.96
CA LEU A 151 12.41 12.58 -2.15
C LEU A 151 11.93 11.99 -0.83
N LEU A 152 12.73 12.18 0.22
CA LEU A 152 12.42 11.75 1.58
C LEU A 152 11.19 12.50 2.12
N GLU A 153 11.17 13.83 1.97
CA GLU A 153 10.05 14.69 2.32
C GLU A 153 8.76 14.29 1.58
N THR A 154 8.83 14.17 0.26
CA THR A 154 7.66 13.79 -0.56
C THR A 154 7.11 12.43 -0.15
N THR A 155 7.99 11.47 0.14
CA THR A 155 7.56 10.12 0.56
C THR A 155 6.91 10.17 1.93
N PHE A 156 7.49 10.87 2.91
CA PHE A 156 6.91 10.97 4.26
C PHE A 156 5.61 11.76 4.27
N LYS A 157 5.51 12.89 3.53
CA LYS A 157 4.24 13.62 3.36
C LYS A 157 3.18 12.74 2.70
N GLY A 158 3.56 11.94 1.71
CA GLY A 158 2.64 11.04 1.01
C GLY A 158 2.17 9.84 1.84
N MET A 159 2.81 9.53 2.97
CA MET A 159 2.43 8.40 3.83
C MET A 159 1.27 8.72 4.78
N PHE A 160 0.94 10.00 4.97
CA PHE A 160 -0.09 10.47 5.89
C PHE A 160 -1.08 11.37 5.16
N PRO A 161 -2.35 11.43 5.60
CA PRO A 161 -3.32 12.32 4.98
C PRO A 161 -2.83 13.76 5.11
N THR A 162 -2.97 14.53 4.02
CA THR A 162 -2.63 15.96 4.03
C THR A 162 -3.61 16.68 4.92
N VAL A 163 -3.11 17.29 6.00
CA VAL A 163 -3.92 18.17 6.85
C VAL A 163 -3.99 19.52 6.16
N ASN A 164 -5.15 19.85 5.59
CA ASN A 164 -5.43 21.20 5.11
C ASN A 164 -5.70 22.07 6.34
N ILE A 165 -4.70 22.86 6.74
CA ILE A 165 -4.89 23.89 7.74
C ILE A 165 -5.53 25.07 7.00
N GLN A 166 -6.85 25.03 6.81
CA GLN A 166 -7.58 26.25 6.54
C GLN A 166 -7.46 27.08 7.82
N LEU A 167 -6.53 28.02 7.80
CA LEU A 167 -6.58 29.15 8.72
C LEU A 167 -7.80 29.92 8.28
N ASP A 168 -8.93 29.67 8.92
CA ASP A 168 -10.13 30.51 8.79
C ASP A 168 -9.76 31.89 9.35
N ARG A 169 -9.08 32.69 8.51
CA ARG A 169 -8.97 34.12 8.69
C ARG A 169 -10.29 34.70 8.19
N GLU A 170 -11.33 34.57 9.00
CA GLU A 170 -12.54 35.35 8.83
C GLU A 170 -12.28 36.77 9.34
N ASP A 171 -11.43 37.51 8.62
CA ASP A 171 -11.46 38.97 8.59
C ASP A 171 -12.32 39.43 7.39
N VAL A 172 -13.41 38.70 7.09
CA VAL A 172 -14.43 39.14 6.14
C VAL A 172 -15.60 39.65 6.97
N TRP A 173 -15.44 40.88 7.45
CA TRP A 173 -16.57 41.70 7.86
C TRP A 173 -17.36 42.00 6.59
N SER A 174 -18.46 41.29 6.38
CA SER A 174 -19.47 41.68 5.41
C SER A 174 -20.25 42.83 6.05
N ASP A 175 -19.89 44.06 5.69
CA ASP A 175 -20.70 45.26 5.91
C ASP A 175 -22.00 45.15 5.10
N THR A 176 -22.90 44.27 5.54
CA THR A 176 -24.28 44.21 5.07
C THR A 176 -25.20 44.11 6.26
N ASP A 177 -25.59 45.29 6.71
CA ASP A 177 -26.72 45.59 7.58
C ASP A 177 -27.98 44.94 6.98
N GLY A 178 -28.30 43.74 7.46
CA GLY A 178 -29.46 43.00 7.04
C GLY A 178 -29.99 42.21 8.22
N GLU A 179 -31.13 42.65 8.75
CA GLU A 179 -31.86 42.00 9.83
C GLU A 179 -32.21 40.55 9.45
N GLY A 180 -31.35 39.62 9.85
CA GLY A 180 -31.56 38.19 9.73
C GLY A 180 -31.49 37.58 11.13
N GLU A 181 -32.52 36.84 11.50
CA GLU A 181 -32.65 36.11 12.76
C GLU A 181 -31.40 35.22 12.97
N GLU A 182 -30.58 35.55 13.97
CA GLU A 182 -29.38 34.80 14.32
C GLU A 182 -29.77 33.38 14.73
N VAL A 183 -29.45 32.38 13.90
CA VAL A 183 -29.63 30.98 14.26
C VAL A 183 -28.53 30.62 15.27
N PRO A 184 -28.84 30.31 16.54
CA PRO A 184 -27.81 29.98 17.51
C PRO A 184 -27.21 28.62 17.17
N LEU A 185 -25.92 28.61 16.83
CA LEU A 185 -25.15 27.37 16.72
C LEU A 185 -25.13 26.65 18.07
N GLN A 186 -25.38 25.35 18.05
CA GLN A 186 -25.53 24.52 19.26
C GLN A 186 -24.25 24.42 20.11
N GLN A 187 -23.09 24.86 19.60
CA GLN A 187 -21.84 24.97 20.35
C GLN A 187 -21.03 26.19 19.90
N PRO A 188 -20.58 27.06 20.83
CA PRO A 188 -19.55 28.03 20.51
C PRO A 188 -18.22 27.30 20.32
N PHE A 189 -17.60 27.37 19.14
CA PHE A 189 -16.18 27.09 19.02
C PHE A 189 -15.46 28.05 19.99
N ARG A 190 -14.78 27.50 20.99
CA ARG A 190 -14.09 28.29 22.00
C ARG A 190 -12.82 28.87 21.36
N HIS A 191 -12.90 30.13 20.92
CA HIS A 191 -11.78 30.84 20.30
C HIS A 191 -10.75 31.19 21.38
N HIS A 192 -9.78 30.31 21.59
CA HIS A 192 -8.66 30.58 22.48
C HIS A 192 -7.65 31.51 21.77
N HIS A 193 -7.84 32.83 21.89
CA HIS A 193 -6.87 33.85 21.46
C HIS A 193 -5.59 33.92 22.34
N GLY A 194 -5.32 32.89 23.14
CA GLY A 194 -4.19 32.80 24.06
C GLY A 194 -3.20 31.72 23.64
N GLN A 195 -1.93 31.89 24.01
CA GLN A 195 -0.90 30.86 23.82
C GLN A 195 -1.31 29.55 24.51
N CYS A 196 -1.63 28.51 23.71
CA CYS A 196 -1.89 27.17 24.22
C CYS A 196 -0.59 26.47 24.58
N ARG A 197 -0.38 26.17 25.87
CA ARG A 197 0.74 25.34 26.33
C ARG A 197 0.43 23.87 26.05
N ILE A 198 1.04 23.34 25.00
CA ILE A 198 0.93 21.92 24.64
C ILE A 198 1.99 21.12 25.41
N LYS A 199 1.56 20.09 26.16
CA LYS A 199 2.47 19.11 26.78
C LYS A 199 2.47 17.85 25.94
N LEU A 200 3.65 17.45 25.46
CA LEU A 200 3.82 16.21 24.72
C LEU A 200 4.25 15.10 25.67
N GLN A 201 3.69 13.93 25.47
CA GLN A 201 4.10 12.69 26.12
C GLN A 201 4.38 11.66 25.05
N GLU A 202 5.34 10.79 25.34
CA GLU A 202 5.78 9.84 24.36
C GLU A 202 4.99 8.53 24.46
N ILE A 203 4.64 8.00 23.30
CA ILE A 203 3.84 6.78 23.17
C ILE A 203 4.71 5.61 22.67
N GLY A 204 5.75 5.91 21.89
CA GLY A 204 6.60 4.92 21.23
C GLY A 204 6.08 4.48 19.86
N PRO A 205 6.85 3.68 19.09
CA PRO A 205 8.24 3.26 19.35
C PRO A 205 9.25 4.37 19.02
N ARG A 206 10.42 4.35 19.65
CA ARG A 206 11.53 5.26 19.29
C ARG A 206 12.44 4.57 18.27
N LEU A 207 12.76 5.27 17.18
CA LEU A 207 13.57 4.74 16.08
C LEU A 207 14.66 5.72 15.68
N THR A 208 15.87 5.20 15.51
CA THR A 208 16.97 5.93 14.86
C THR A 208 17.27 5.26 13.54
N LEU A 209 16.93 5.94 12.45
CA LEU A 209 17.08 5.46 11.09
C LEU A 209 18.24 6.16 10.40
N GLN A 210 19.01 5.40 9.63
CA GLN A 210 20.05 5.93 8.76
C GLN A 210 19.69 5.61 7.31
N LEU A 211 19.53 6.64 6.48
CA LEU A 211 19.33 6.45 5.04
C LEU A 211 20.59 5.85 4.41
N VAL A 212 20.44 4.68 3.79
CA VAL A 212 21.54 3.97 3.11
C VAL A 212 21.49 4.20 1.62
N LYS A 213 20.32 3.99 1.02
CA LYS A 213 20.13 4.10 -0.43
C LYS A 213 18.72 4.55 -0.80
N VAL A 214 18.63 5.25 -1.91
CA VAL A 214 17.38 5.60 -2.60
C VAL A 214 17.42 4.99 -3.99
N THR A 215 16.39 4.24 -4.35
CA THR A 215 16.26 3.67 -5.71
C THR A 215 14.98 4.13 -6.35
N ASN A 216 14.98 4.38 -7.65
CA ASN A 216 13.76 4.66 -8.40
C ASN A 216 12.94 3.37 -8.60
N GLY A 217 11.61 3.48 -8.58
CA GLY A 217 10.70 2.35 -8.76
C GLY A 217 10.55 1.42 -7.55
N PHE A 218 9.73 0.38 -7.75
CA PHE A 218 9.38 -0.61 -6.73
C PHE A 218 10.47 -1.68 -6.60
N ALA A 219 11.44 -1.47 -5.71
CA ALA A 219 12.56 -2.36 -5.39
C ALA A 219 13.42 -2.85 -6.58
N SER A 220 13.25 -2.27 -7.77
CA SER A 220 13.78 -2.76 -9.05
C SER A 220 14.02 -1.59 -10.01
N GLY A 221 14.99 -0.73 -9.69
CA GLY A 221 15.36 0.37 -10.57
C GLY A 221 16.73 0.97 -10.27
N GLU A 222 16.96 2.12 -10.88
CA GLU A 222 18.17 2.93 -10.78
C GLU A 222 18.42 3.40 -9.35
N VAL A 223 19.68 3.43 -8.92
CA VAL A 223 20.07 3.97 -7.61
C VAL A 223 20.29 5.47 -7.75
N LEU A 224 19.43 6.27 -7.12
CA LEU A 224 19.51 7.74 -7.13
C LEU A 224 20.52 8.25 -6.10
N TYR A 225 20.60 7.58 -4.95
CA TYR A 225 21.49 7.95 -3.86
C TYR A 225 22.02 6.71 -3.15
N HIS A 226 23.29 6.75 -2.75
CA HIS A 226 23.88 5.78 -1.84
C HIS A 226 24.86 6.49 -0.90
N ARG A 227 24.74 6.24 0.40
CA ARG A 227 25.52 6.95 1.43
C ARG A 227 27.01 6.63 1.39
N PHE A 228 27.36 5.34 1.32
CA PHE A 228 28.76 4.87 1.43
C PHE A 228 29.49 4.79 0.09
N PHE A 229 28.76 4.87 -1.02
CA PHE A 229 29.31 4.56 -2.34
C PHE A 229 28.84 5.63 -3.32
N ARG A 230 29.74 6.54 -3.65
CA ARG A 230 29.51 7.54 -4.69
C ARG A 230 30.02 6.96 -6.01
N LYS A 231 29.10 6.65 -6.92
CA LYS A 231 29.44 6.30 -8.30
C LYS A 231 29.81 7.57 -9.06
N SER A 232 30.77 7.47 -9.98
CA SER A 232 31.02 8.55 -10.94
C SER A 232 29.79 8.73 -11.86
N ALA A 233 29.57 9.95 -12.35
CA ALA A 233 28.40 10.30 -13.17
C ALA A 233 28.26 9.40 -14.41
N GLU A 234 29.39 9.06 -15.05
CA GLU A 234 29.41 8.12 -16.18
C GLU A 234 28.95 6.71 -15.80
N MET A 235 29.37 6.21 -14.64
CA MET A 235 28.99 4.88 -14.16
C MET A 235 27.49 4.84 -13.82
N VAL A 236 26.96 5.91 -13.22
CA VAL A 236 25.51 6.06 -12.97
C VAL A 236 24.73 6.04 -14.29
N ALA A 237 25.18 6.78 -15.30
CA ALA A 237 24.54 6.80 -16.62
C ALA A 237 24.58 5.43 -17.31
N ARG A 238 25.72 4.73 -17.28
CA ARG A 238 25.85 3.37 -17.83
C ARG A 238 24.95 2.38 -17.10
N ASP A 239 24.89 2.43 -15.78
CA ASP A 239 24.04 1.54 -14.99
C ASP A 239 22.55 1.84 -15.21
N GLY A 240 22.18 3.12 -15.27
CA GLY A 240 20.83 3.56 -15.62
C GLY A 240 20.42 3.06 -17.01
N ALA A 241 21.30 3.19 -18.01
CA ALA A 241 21.08 2.67 -19.36
C ALA A 241 20.89 1.14 -19.38
N LYS A 242 21.71 0.39 -18.62
CA LYS A 242 21.55 -1.07 -18.47
C LYS A 242 20.21 -1.43 -17.82
N VAL A 243 19.80 -0.71 -16.78
CA VAL A 243 18.51 -0.94 -16.11
C VAL A 243 17.34 -0.65 -17.05
N ARG A 244 17.38 0.47 -17.79
CA ARG A 244 16.35 0.83 -18.78
C ARG A 244 16.29 -0.17 -19.93
N ALA A 245 17.43 -0.61 -20.45
CA ALA A 245 17.49 -1.65 -21.49
C ALA A 245 16.92 -2.98 -20.97
N ARG A 246 17.22 -3.35 -19.73
CA ARG A 246 16.64 -4.56 -19.11
C ARG A 246 15.13 -4.41 -18.91
N GLN A 247 14.64 -3.23 -18.56
CA GLN A 247 13.22 -2.94 -18.43
C GLN A 247 12.50 -3.01 -19.79
N SER A 248 13.05 -2.41 -20.84
CA SER A 248 12.46 -2.46 -22.19
C SER A 248 12.44 -3.89 -22.75
N GLN A 249 13.52 -4.66 -22.56
CA GLN A 249 13.55 -6.08 -22.92
C GLN A 249 12.50 -6.90 -22.15
N ARG A 250 12.35 -6.66 -20.85
CA ARG A 250 11.31 -7.33 -20.03
C ARG A 250 9.90 -6.93 -20.48
N ALA A 251 9.69 -5.67 -20.84
CA ALA A 251 8.41 -5.18 -21.34
C ALA A 251 8.05 -5.85 -22.68
N LYS A 252 9.00 -5.95 -23.62
CA LYS A 252 8.83 -6.68 -24.89
C LYS A 252 8.46 -8.15 -24.66
N ARG A 253 9.22 -8.86 -23.80
CA ARG A 253 8.93 -10.25 -23.43
C ARG A 253 7.55 -10.40 -22.79
N LYS A 254 7.13 -9.44 -21.97
CA LYS A 254 5.81 -9.45 -21.35
C LYS A 254 4.70 -9.22 -22.38
N ALA A 255 4.87 -8.26 -23.30
CA ALA A 255 3.91 -8.00 -24.36
C ALA A 255 3.70 -9.23 -25.26
N GLU A 256 4.78 -9.91 -25.65
CA GLU A 256 4.71 -11.17 -26.40
C GLU A 256 3.99 -12.28 -25.62
N GLN A 257 4.26 -12.40 -24.31
CA GLN A 257 3.56 -13.35 -23.45
C GLN A 257 2.07 -13.02 -23.30
N ASP A 258 1.73 -11.75 -23.11
CA ASP A 258 0.35 -11.28 -22.96
C ASP A 258 -0.44 -11.53 -24.26
N GLU A 259 0.17 -11.32 -25.43
CA GLU A 259 -0.43 -11.65 -26.72
C GLU A 259 -0.64 -13.17 -26.88
N ASN A 260 0.36 -13.98 -26.53
CA ASN A 260 0.24 -15.44 -26.58
C ASN A 260 -0.85 -15.97 -25.62
N VAL A 261 -0.96 -15.39 -24.42
CA VAL A 261 -2.02 -15.73 -23.46
C VAL A 261 -3.38 -15.30 -24.01
N ARG A 262 -3.49 -14.11 -24.62
CA ARG A 262 -4.72 -13.64 -25.26
C ARG A 262 -5.15 -14.57 -26.40
N ARG A 263 -4.23 -14.96 -27.29
CA ARG A 263 -4.49 -15.95 -28.36
C ARG A 263 -5.00 -17.28 -27.80
N LYS A 264 -4.39 -17.77 -26.71
CA LYS A 264 -4.85 -19.00 -26.03
C LYS A 264 -6.23 -18.84 -25.39
N ARG A 265 -6.57 -17.67 -24.84
CA ARG A 265 -7.90 -17.38 -24.29
C ARG A 265 -8.97 -17.35 -25.39
N CYS A 266 -8.74 -16.61 -26.49
CA CYS A 266 -9.68 -16.57 -27.63
C CYS A 266 -9.95 -17.98 -28.19
N ARG A 267 -8.91 -18.79 -28.45
CA ARG A 267 -9.09 -20.19 -28.89
C ARG A 267 -9.90 -21.03 -27.91
N LYS A 268 -9.76 -20.81 -26.60
CA LYS A 268 -10.52 -21.54 -25.58
C LYS A 268 -11.99 -21.12 -25.57
N GLU A 269 -12.27 -19.83 -25.73
CA GLU A 269 -13.64 -19.29 -25.83
C GLU A 269 -14.34 -19.75 -27.10
N GLU A 270 -13.66 -19.70 -28.26
CA GLU A 270 -14.17 -20.22 -29.54
C GLU A 270 -14.50 -21.72 -29.43
N ARG A 271 -13.61 -22.53 -28.84
CA ARG A 271 -13.87 -23.96 -28.62
C ARG A 271 -15.06 -24.19 -27.70
N LEU A 272 -15.27 -23.32 -26.70
CA LEU A 272 -16.43 -23.41 -25.81
C LEU A 272 -17.72 -23.01 -26.54
N GLN A 273 -17.68 -21.97 -27.37
CA GLN A 273 -18.81 -21.54 -28.20
C GLN A 273 -19.20 -22.60 -29.24
N ALA A 274 -18.22 -23.17 -29.95
CA ALA A 274 -18.48 -24.27 -30.89
C ALA A 274 -19.09 -25.50 -30.20
N LYS A 275 -18.67 -25.81 -28.97
CA LYS A 275 -19.32 -26.86 -28.16
C LYS A 275 -20.75 -26.50 -27.75
N ARG A 276 -21.03 -25.23 -27.43
CA ARG A 276 -22.39 -24.76 -27.11
C ARG A 276 -23.30 -24.83 -28.34
N GLN A 277 -22.83 -24.36 -29.50
CA GLN A 277 -23.56 -24.43 -30.76
C GLN A 277 -23.87 -25.87 -31.15
N ARG A 278 -22.89 -26.79 -31.10
CA ARG A 278 -23.13 -28.23 -31.34
C ARG A 278 -24.15 -28.84 -30.39
N ARG A 279 -24.19 -28.39 -29.12
CA ARG A 279 -25.15 -28.88 -28.13
C ARG A 279 -26.56 -28.34 -28.41
N GLU A 280 -26.69 -27.09 -28.83
CA GLU A 280 -27.97 -26.50 -29.26
C GLU A 280 -28.48 -27.14 -30.56
N GLU A 281 -27.60 -27.41 -31.52
CA GLU A 281 -27.94 -28.11 -32.76
C GLU A 281 -28.40 -29.54 -32.49
N ALA A 282 -27.71 -30.28 -31.62
CA ALA A 282 -28.12 -31.62 -31.20
C ALA A 282 -29.48 -31.60 -30.46
N LEU A 283 -29.72 -30.59 -29.61
CA LEU A 283 -31.01 -30.43 -28.93
C LEU A 283 -32.13 -30.16 -29.94
N LYS A 284 -31.90 -29.29 -30.93
CA LYS A 284 -32.87 -29.00 -32.01
C LYS A 284 -33.13 -30.21 -32.90
N GLN A 285 -32.11 -31.01 -33.21
CA GLN A 285 -32.28 -32.25 -33.98
C GLN A 285 -33.08 -33.29 -33.18
N GLN A 286 -32.88 -33.35 -31.86
CA GLN A 286 -33.63 -34.23 -30.97
C GLN A 286 -35.09 -33.76 -30.80
N GLU A 287 -35.35 -32.46 -30.79
CA GLU A 287 -36.71 -31.88 -30.84
C GLU A 287 -37.39 -32.10 -32.20
N GLN A 288 -36.63 -32.11 -33.30
CA GLN A 288 -37.16 -32.34 -34.65
C GLN A 288 -37.41 -33.81 -34.99
N ASN A 289 -36.75 -34.77 -34.34
CA ASN A 289 -36.89 -36.19 -34.66
C ASN A 289 -37.05 -37.08 -33.40
N PRO A 290 -38.25 -37.14 -32.79
CA PRO A 290 -38.45 -37.75 -31.47
C PRO A 290 -38.46 -39.29 -31.41
N LEU A 291 -38.39 -40.04 -32.53
CA LEU A 291 -38.87 -41.43 -32.57
C LEU A 291 -38.04 -42.51 -33.29
N GLU A 292 -36.79 -42.29 -33.70
CA GLU A 292 -35.98 -43.39 -34.26
C GLU A 292 -34.85 -43.84 -33.31
N ILE A 293 -35.12 -44.88 -32.51
CA ILE A 293 -34.09 -45.76 -31.94
C ILE A 293 -34.45 -47.22 -32.24
N ALA A 294 -33.61 -47.81 -33.09
CA ALA A 294 -33.22 -49.22 -33.19
C ALA A 294 -34.29 -50.28 -33.51
N GLY A 295 -34.53 -50.50 -34.80
CA GLY A 295 -34.74 -51.83 -35.36
C GLY A 295 -33.51 -52.23 -36.18
N ALA A 296 -32.64 -53.09 -35.66
CA ALA A 296 -31.69 -53.89 -36.45
C ALA A 296 -31.03 -54.98 -35.58
N ASP A 297 -31.19 -56.21 -36.06
CA ASP A 297 -30.32 -57.38 -35.89
C ASP A 297 -30.37 -58.19 -34.58
N TYR A 298 -31.42 -59.02 -34.47
CA TYR A 298 -31.30 -60.40 -33.99
C TYR A 298 -31.86 -61.33 -35.09
N THR A 299 -31.01 -61.71 -36.05
CA THR A 299 -31.29 -62.81 -36.99
C THR A 299 -30.59 -64.08 -36.51
N SER A 300 -31.40 -65.13 -36.47
CA SER A 300 -31.16 -66.52 -36.14
C SER A 300 -30.28 -67.31 -37.13
N GLY A 301 -29.50 -68.26 -36.59
CA GLY A 301 -28.93 -69.45 -37.25
C GLY A 301 -28.13 -70.21 -36.18
N VAL A 302 -28.45 -71.43 -35.70
CA VAL A 302 -28.57 -72.74 -36.41
C VAL A 302 -27.35 -72.90 -37.32
N GLU A 303 -26.26 -73.57 -36.91
CA GLU A 303 -26.06 -74.97 -36.51
C GLU A 303 -24.86 -75.14 -35.55
#